data_AF-A0A7I7R8F2-F1
#
_entry.id   AF-A0A7I7R8F2-F1
#
_cell.length_a   1.000
_cell.length_b   1.000
_cell.length_c   1.000
_cell.angle_alpha   90.00
_cell.angle_beta   90.00
_cell.angle_gamma   90.00
#
_symmetry.space_group_name_H-M   'P 1'
#
loop_
_entity.id
_entity.type
_entity.pdbx_description
1 polymer ?
#
loop_
_entity_poly.entity_id
_entity_poly.type
_entity_poly.pdbx_seq_one_letter_code
_entity_poly.pdbx_strand_id
1 'polypeptide(L)' 'MSLLETLGIFIGIPVAMFALLAARTLTQKGPRAAVYQMSERWTHPPILWAAIDESIGGGHGHGKSEFSVGGGASGNW' A
#
# COMPACT_ATOMS: atom_id res chain seq x y z
N MET A 1 -49.01 -6.20 -12.98
CA MET A 1 -47.71 -5.86 -12.38
C MET A 1 -47.92 -5.51 -10.93
N SER A 2 -47.27 -6.24 -10.01
CA SER A 2 -47.33 -5.98 -8.56
C SER A 2 -46.13 -5.15 -8.09
N LEU A 3 -46.24 -4.49 -6.92
CA LEU A 3 -45.13 -3.73 -6.31
C LEU A 3 -43.89 -4.60 -6.10
N LEU A 4 -44.09 -5.86 -5.70
CA LEU A 4 -43.00 -6.82 -5.48
C LEU A 4 -42.28 -7.16 -6.79
N GLU A 5 -43.01 -7.32 -7.90
CA GLU A 5 -42.44 -7.53 -9.23
C GLU A 5 -41.63 -6.31 -9.69
N THR A 6 -42.14 -5.10 -9.48
CA THR A 6 -41.44 -3.86 -9.84
C THR A 6 -40.11 -3.73 -9.08
N LEU A 7 -40.11 -3.95 -7.76
CA LEU A 7 -38.89 -3.91 -6.96
C LEU A 7 -37.91 -5.02 -7.34
N GLY A 8 -38.40 -6.23 -7.58
CA GLY A 8 -37.57 -7.37 -8.01
C GLY A 8 -36.83 -7.10 -9.33
N ILE A 9 -37.53 -6.51 -10.31
CA ILE A 9 -36.95 -6.22 -11.63
C ILE A 9 -35.99 -5.02 -11.56
N PHE A 10 -36.42 -3.91 -10.98
CA PHE A 10 -35.66 -2.65 -11.05
C PHE A 10 -34.56 -2.53 -9.99
N ILE A 11 -34.61 -3.30 -8.90
CA ILE A 11 -33.60 -3.28 -7.84
C ILE A 11 -32.92 -4.64 -7.74
N GLY A 12 -33.70 -5.72 -7.67
CA GLY A 12 -33.18 -7.07 -7.50
C GLY A 12 -32.21 -7.49 -8.61
N ILE A 13 -32.61 -7.31 -9.89
CA ILE A 13 -31.76 -7.70 -11.02
C ILE A 13 -30.45 -6.88 -11.07
N PRO A 14 -30.46 -5.53 -10.99
CA PRO A 14 -29.22 -4.76 -10.95
C PRO A 14 -28.30 -5.14 -9.78
N VAL A 15 -28.86 -5.33 -8.58
CA VAL A 15 -28.07 -5.73 -7.39
C VAL A 15 -27.47 -7.11 -7.57
N ALA A 16 -28.25 -8.09 -8.04
CA ALA A 16 -27.75 -9.43 -8.29
C ALA A 16 -26.65 -9.42 -9.35
N MET A 17 -26.84 -8.68 -10.45
CA MET A 17 -25.84 -8.55 -11.50
C MET A 17 -24.55 -7.90 -10.99
N PHE A 18 -24.66 -6.80 -10.21
CA PHE A 18 -23.50 -6.17 -9.59
C PHE A 18 -22.78 -7.12 -8.63
N ALA A 19 -23.52 -7.82 -7.77
CA ALA A 19 -22.95 -8.77 -6.82
C ALA A 19 -22.18 -9.90 -7.51
N LEU A 20 -22.73 -10.44 -8.61
CA LEU A 20 -22.06 -11.48 -9.40
C LEU A 20 -20.76 -10.96 -10.03
N LEU A 21 -20.79 -9.74 -10.59
CA LEU A 21 -19.59 -9.12 -11.16
C LEU A 21 -18.55 -8.81 -10.08
N ALA A 22 -18.95 -8.22 -8.96
CA ALA A 22 -18.07 -7.89 -7.85
C ALA A 22 -17.44 -9.16 -7.26
N ALA A 23 -18.23 -10.22 -7.04
CA ALA A 23 -17.72 -11.50 -6.59
C ALA A 23 -16.70 -12.08 -7.58
N ARG A 24 -16.92 -11.91 -8.88
CA ARG A 24 -15.97 -12.38 -9.90
C ARG A 24 -14.70 -11.53 -9.98
N THR A 25 -14.77 -10.22 -9.85
CA THR A 25 -13.62 -9.32 -10.12
C THR A 25 -12.83 -8.96 -8.88
N LEU A 26 -13.49 -8.75 -7.74
CA LEU A 26 -12.83 -8.28 -6.51
C LEU A 26 -12.20 -9.41 -5.69
N THR A 27 -12.60 -10.66 -5.91
CA THR A 27 -12.01 -11.82 -5.22
C THR A 27 -10.75 -12.35 -5.89
N GLN A 28 -10.44 -11.87 -7.10
CA GLN A 28 -9.24 -12.28 -7.81
C GLN A 28 -8.01 -11.70 -7.12
N LYS A 29 -6.94 -12.51 -7.04
CA LYS A 29 -5.65 -12.03 -6.55
C LYS A 29 -5.12 -10.98 -7.53
N GLY A 30 -5.04 -9.73 -7.09
CA GLY A 30 -4.52 -8.62 -7.88
C GLY A 30 -3.01 -8.74 -8.14
N PRO A 31 -2.44 -7.83 -8.97
CA PRO A 31 -1.03 -7.85 -9.35
C PRO A 31 -0.07 -7.46 -8.20
N ARG A 32 -0.61 -7.09 -7.03
CA ARG A 32 0.19 -6.70 -5.88
C ARG A 32 1.02 -7.89 -5.39
N ALA A 33 2.32 -7.68 -5.21
CA ALA A 33 3.22 -8.67 -4.63
C ALA A 33 2.74 -9.09 -3.23
N ALA A 34 3.08 -10.33 -2.85
CA ALA A 34 2.81 -10.82 -1.52
C ALA A 34 3.57 -9.98 -0.47
N VAL A 35 2.99 -9.86 0.73
CA VAL A 35 3.66 -9.22 1.86
C VAL A 35 4.85 -10.08 2.27
N TYR A 36 6.01 -9.44 2.50
CA TYR A 36 7.22 -10.11 2.96
C TYR A 36 7.00 -10.78 4.32
N GLN A 37 7.40 -12.05 4.43
CA GLN A 37 7.32 -12.82 5.66
C GLN A 37 8.69 -12.83 6.34
N MET A 38 8.75 -12.44 7.62
CA MET A 38 10.03 -12.32 8.35
C MET A 38 10.76 -13.65 8.54
N SER A 39 10.03 -14.77 8.51
CA SER A 39 10.61 -16.13 8.54
C SER A 39 11.29 -16.53 7.23
N GLU A 40 11.01 -15.82 6.13
CA GLU A 40 11.59 -16.09 4.81
C GLU A 40 12.84 -15.23 4.57
N ARG A 41 13.76 -15.73 3.73
CA ARG A 41 14.93 -14.93 3.33
C ARG A 41 14.51 -13.80 2.40
N TRP A 42 15.17 -12.65 2.52
CA TRP A 42 14.98 -11.52 1.63
C TRP A 42 15.47 -11.85 0.21
N THR A 43 14.56 -11.81 -0.77
CA THR A 43 14.84 -12.09 -2.20
C THR A 43 14.68 -10.88 -3.10
N HIS A 44 14.18 -9.76 -2.57
CA HIS A 44 14.04 -8.52 -3.32
C HIS A 44 15.38 -7.78 -3.46
N PRO A 45 15.54 -6.91 -4.48
CA PRO A 45 16.69 -6.00 -4.55
C PRO A 45 16.80 -5.10 -3.31
N PRO A 46 17.99 -4.54 -3.00
CA PRO A 46 18.15 -3.57 -1.93
C PRO A 46 17.22 -2.36 -2.11
N ILE A 47 16.59 -1.90 -1.01
CA ILE A 47 15.64 -0.79 -1.02
C ILE A 47 16.14 0.31 -0.07
N LEU A 48 16.18 1.54 -0.58
CA LEU A 48 16.41 2.75 0.22
C LEU A 48 15.22 3.69 0.01
N TRP A 49 14.50 4.00 1.08
CA TRP A 49 13.44 5.00 1.09
C TRP A 49 13.94 6.26 1.79
N ALA A 50 14.31 7.26 1.00
CA ALA A 50 14.71 8.56 1.51
C ALA A 50 13.46 9.42 1.76
N ALA A 51 13.45 10.16 2.87
CA ALA A 51 12.47 11.21 3.07
C ALA A 51 12.66 12.30 2.00
N ILE A 52 11.56 12.83 1.47
CA ILE A 52 11.56 13.88 0.43
C ILE A 52 11.15 15.26 0.96
N ASP A 53 10.57 15.31 2.15
CA ASP A 53 10.26 16.55 2.85
C ASP A 53 11.20 16.65 4.04
N GLU A 54 12.10 17.64 3.99
CA GLU A 54 13.08 17.88 5.03
C GLU A 54 12.72 19.18 5.74
N SER A 55 12.10 19.08 6.91
CA SER A 55 11.98 20.21 7.83
C SER A 55 13.28 20.37 8.61
N ILE A 56 14.35 20.79 7.92
CA ILE A 56 15.52 21.30 8.63
C ILE A 56 15.15 22.70 9.10
N GLY A 57 14.76 22.84 10.37
CA GLY A 57 14.58 24.15 10.99
C GLY A 57 15.82 25.03 10.74
N GLY A 58 15.62 26.33 10.57
CA GLY A 58 16.69 27.28 10.20
C GLY A 58 17.87 27.24 11.18
N GLY A 59 18.93 26.54 10.80
CA GLY A 59 20.18 26.41 11.56
C GLY A 59 21.36 26.83 10.71
N HIS A 60 22.02 27.94 11.09
CA HIS A 60 23.27 28.41 10.50
C HIS A 60 24.41 27.41 10.75
N GLY A 61 25.14 27.04 9.70
CA GLY A 61 26.38 26.27 9.80
C GLY A 61 27.28 26.49 8.59
N HIS A 62 28.24 27.42 8.69
CA HIS A 62 29.34 27.54 7.74
C HIS A 62 30.31 26.37 7.94
N GLY A 63 30.35 25.41 7.01
CA GLY A 63 31.34 24.34 6.99
C GLY A 63 31.29 23.57 5.69
N LYS A 64 32.43 23.43 5.01
CA LYS A 64 32.57 22.69 3.75
C LYS A 64 32.03 21.27 3.91
N SER A 65 31.26 20.80 2.93
CA SER A 65 30.64 19.47 2.89
C SER A 65 31.67 18.35 2.66
N GLU A 66 32.57 18.13 3.63
CA GLU A 66 33.31 16.88 3.70
C GLU A 66 32.38 15.80 4.27
N PHE A 67 32.29 14.66 3.58
CA PHE A 67 31.63 13.47 4.12
C PHE A 67 32.38 13.05 5.39
N SER A 68 31.79 13.33 6.55
CA SER A 68 32.26 12.86 7.84
C SER A 68 31.31 11.81 8.35
N VAL A 69 31.85 10.66 8.79
CA VAL A 69 31.04 9.60 9.38
C VAL A 69 30.58 10.08 10.76
N GLY A 70 29.26 10.16 10.96
CA GLY A 70 28.65 10.49 12.25
C GLY A 70 28.71 9.34 13.26
N GLY A 71 27.64 9.16 14.05
CA GLY A 71 27.49 8.05 15.00
C GLY A 71 26.83 6.79 14.42
N GLY A 72 26.72 5.72 15.20
CA GLY A 72 26.07 4.46 14.81
C GLY A 72 25.39 3.74 15.97
N ALA A 73 24.34 2.96 15.67
CA ALA A 73 23.62 2.10 16.60
C ALA A 73 23.37 0.72 15.96
N SER A 74 23.35 -0.35 16.77
CA SER A 74 23.14 -1.72 16.29
C SER A 74 22.34 -2.55 17.30
N GLY A 75 21.60 -3.55 16.81
CA GLY A 75 20.89 -4.53 17.61
C GLY A 75 20.58 -5.81 16.83
N ASN A 76 20.21 -6.88 17.54
CA ASN A 76 19.77 -8.15 16.98
C ASN A 76 18.36 -8.46 17.52
N TRP A 77 17.43 -8.70 16.61
CA TRP A 77 16.07 -9.15 16.93
C TRP A 77 16.02 -10.66 17.01
#